data_AF-A0A0Q8XYN1-F1
#
_entry.id   AF-A0A0Q8XYN1-F1
#
_cell.length_a   1.000
_cell.length_b   1.000
_cell.length_c   1.000
_cell.angle_alpha   90.00
_cell.angle_beta   90.00
_cell.angle_gamma   90.00
#
_symmetry.space_group_name_H-M   'P 1'
#
loop_
_entity.id
_entity.type
_entity.pdbx_description
1 polymer ?
#
loop_
_entity_poly.entity_id
_entity_poly.type
_entity_poly.pdbx_seq_one_letter_code
_entity_poly.pdbx_strand_id
1 'polypeptide(L)'
;MQTQQTTPVLPAPGILREKLAAIIANVCRCEPGPLLEDQEFAAVITQFDSLAILEILLEIETEFHIQTDDMLPTDHAVGAQEITSIFPTNLSALIAYMHVVVERVAAGPAEGSAAARMALAAARRKD
;
A
#
# COMPACT_ATOMS: atom_id res chain seq x y z
N MET A 1 7.57 28.26 5.31
CA MET A 1 6.52 27.69 4.44
C MET A 1 5.85 26.60 5.25
N GLN A 2 4.64 26.85 5.78
CA GLN A 2 3.84 25.79 6.42
C GLN A 2 3.30 24.91 5.30
N THR A 3 3.79 23.69 5.18
CA THR A 3 3.18 22.68 4.32
C THR A 3 1.82 22.36 4.92
N GLN A 4 0.75 22.82 4.27
CA GLN A 4 -0.60 22.38 4.61
C GLN A 4 -0.64 20.87 4.39
N GLN A 5 -0.57 20.11 5.48
CA GLN A 5 -0.80 18.67 5.45
C GLN A 5 -2.29 18.48 5.18
N THR A 6 -2.67 18.44 3.90
CA THR A 6 -3.96 17.90 3.50
C THR A 6 -3.92 16.42 3.87
N THR A 7 -4.63 16.05 4.93
CA THR A 7 -4.75 14.65 5.35
C THR A 7 -5.28 13.86 4.15
N PRO A 8 -4.54 12.85 3.64
CA PRO A 8 -5.00 12.05 2.51
C PRO A 8 -6.32 11.36 2.88
N VAL A 9 -7.35 11.53 2.04
CA VAL A 9 -8.67 10.90 2.24
C VAL A 9 -8.84 9.81 1.19
N LEU A 10 -8.97 8.57 1.64
CA LEU A 10 -9.30 7.46 0.75
C LEU A 10 -10.79 7.50 0.38
N PRO A 11 -11.13 7.22 -0.89
CA PRO A 11 -12.52 7.11 -1.31
C PRO A 11 -13.19 5.88 -0.70
N ALA A 12 -14.51 5.74 -0.93
CA ALA A 12 -15.27 4.58 -0.48
C ALA A 12 -14.64 3.24 -0.97
N PRO A 13 -14.75 2.13 -0.21
CA PRO A 13 -13.99 0.90 -0.48
C PRO A 13 -14.12 0.33 -1.89
N GLY A 14 -15.32 0.38 -2.49
CA GLY A 14 -15.54 -0.08 -3.86
C GLY A 14 -14.78 0.77 -4.89
N ILE A 15 -14.85 2.10 -4.74
CA ILE A 15 -14.15 3.06 -5.62
C ILE A 15 -12.63 2.92 -5.44
N LEU A 16 -12.16 2.76 -4.20
CA LEU A 16 -10.75 2.54 -3.91
C LEU A 16 -10.25 1.27 -4.60
N ARG A 17 -11.00 0.16 -4.49
CA ARG A 17 -10.65 -1.11 -5.12
C ARG A 17 -10.54 -1.00 -6.63
N GLU A 18 -11.52 -0.36 -7.28
CA GLU A 18 -11.50 -0.14 -8.72
C GLU A 18 -10.31 0.73 -9.16
N LYS A 19 -10.02 1.81 -8.43
CA LYS A 19 -8.89 2.69 -8.72
C LYS A 19 -7.54 1.97 -8.57
N LEU A 20 -7.35 1.21 -7.50
CA LEU A 20 -6.12 0.45 -7.29
C LEU A 20 -5.94 -0.65 -8.35
N ALA A 21 -7.01 -1.37 -8.70
CA ALA A 21 -6.98 -2.32 -9.79
C ALA A 21 -6.57 -1.65 -11.10
N ALA A 22 -7.12 -0.47 -11.41
CA ALA A 22 -6.78 0.28 -12.61
C ALA A 22 -5.32 0.76 -12.62
N ILE A 23 -4.81 1.26 -11.50
CA ILE A 23 -3.40 1.66 -11.35
C ILE A 23 -2.48 0.47 -11.62
N ILE A 24 -2.70 -0.65 -10.93
CA ILE A 24 -1.85 -1.85 -11.06
C ILE A 24 -1.95 -2.43 -12.47
N ALA A 25 -3.16 -2.50 -13.05
CA ALA A 25 -3.36 -2.97 -14.41
C ALA A 25 -2.61 -2.11 -15.44
N ASN A 26 -2.63 -0.78 -15.27
CA ASN A 26 -1.95 0.14 -16.18
C ASN A 26 -0.43 0.07 -16.05
N VAL A 27 0.10 0.14 -14.82
CA VAL A 27 1.54 0.09 -14.54
C VAL A 27 2.12 -1.26 -15.00
N CYS A 28 1.51 -2.36 -14.58
CA CYS A 28 2.04 -3.70 -14.83
C CYS A 28 1.55 -4.32 -16.15
N ARG A 29 0.75 -3.59 -16.94
CA ARG A 29 0.18 -4.04 -18.22
C ARG A 29 -0.50 -5.42 -18.11
N CYS A 30 -1.36 -5.56 -17.10
CA CYS A 30 -2.11 -6.79 -16.84
C CYS A 30 -3.62 -6.55 -16.85
N GLU A 31 -4.40 -7.64 -16.89
CA GLU A 31 -5.86 -7.55 -16.89
C GLU A 31 -6.39 -7.19 -15.49
N PRO A 32 -7.34 -6.24 -15.36
CA PRO A 32 -7.86 -5.81 -14.07
C PRO A 32 -8.81 -6.84 -13.43
N GLY A 33 -9.43 -7.73 -14.21
CA GLY A 33 -10.41 -8.71 -13.71
C GLY A 33 -9.86 -9.59 -12.58
N PRO A 34 -8.75 -10.32 -12.79
CA PRO A 34 -8.12 -11.12 -11.75
C PRO A 34 -7.72 -10.31 -10.50
N LEU A 35 -7.30 -9.05 -10.65
CA LEU A 35 -7.00 -8.18 -9.52
C LEU A 35 -8.26 -7.86 -8.71
N LEU A 36 -9.37 -7.52 -9.39
CA LEU A 36 -10.67 -7.23 -8.78
C LEU A 36 -11.24 -8.46 -8.04
N GLU A 37 -10.91 -9.67 -8.49
CA GLU A 37 -11.21 -10.95 -7.82
C GLU A 37 -10.30 -11.26 -6.62
N ASP A 38 -9.38 -10.35 -6.27
CA ASP A 38 -8.42 -10.50 -5.16
C ASP A 38 -7.34 -11.57 -5.37
N GLN A 39 -7.06 -11.95 -6.62
CA GLN A 39 -5.96 -12.86 -6.91
C GLN A 39 -4.61 -12.25 -6.52
N GLU A 40 -3.65 -13.10 -6.19
CA GLU A 40 -2.30 -12.66 -5.80
C GLU A 40 -1.62 -11.93 -6.96
N PHE A 41 -0.96 -10.81 -6.65
CA PHE A 41 -0.25 -10.00 -7.63
C PHE A 41 0.82 -10.80 -8.38
N ALA A 42 1.58 -11.65 -7.68
CA ALA A 42 2.59 -12.50 -8.29
C ALA A 42 2.03 -13.56 -9.26
N ALA A 43 0.73 -13.91 -9.14
CA ALA A 43 0.06 -14.83 -10.06
C ALA A 43 -0.51 -14.11 -11.29
N VAL A 44 -0.87 -12.84 -11.17
CA VAL A 44 -1.50 -12.04 -12.23
C VAL A 44 -0.46 -11.24 -13.03
N ILE A 45 0.63 -10.82 -12.38
CA ILE A 45 1.63 -9.91 -12.93
C ILE A 45 2.91 -10.70 -13.27
N THR A 46 3.24 -10.76 -14.55
CA THR A 46 4.40 -11.52 -15.06
C THR A 46 5.74 -11.05 -14.48
N GLN A 47 5.89 -9.76 -14.21
CA GLN A 47 7.13 -9.15 -13.71
C GLN A 47 6.84 -8.36 -12.43
N PHE A 48 6.45 -9.09 -11.38
CA PHE A 48 6.19 -8.50 -10.08
C PHE A 48 7.49 -8.33 -9.28
N ASP A 49 8.23 -7.28 -9.60
CA ASP A 49 9.53 -6.97 -9.00
C ASP A 49 9.53 -5.61 -8.25
N SER A 50 10.70 -5.24 -7.73
CA SER A 50 10.87 -4.01 -6.95
C SER A 50 10.61 -2.73 -7.74
N LEU A 51 10.86 -2.74 -9.06
CA LEU A 51 10.63 -1.59 -9.93
C LEU A 51 9.13 -1.43 -10.18
N ALA A 52 8.44 -2.52 -10.52
CA ALA A 52 6.98 -2.51 -10.69
C ALA A 52 6.27 -2.02 -9.43
N ILE A 53 6.72 -2.46 -8.25
CA ILE A 53 6.17 -1.99 -6.97
C ILE A 53 6.41 -0.50 -6.77
N LEU A 54 7.62 0.00 -7.06
CA LEU A 54 7.91 1.43 -6.92
C LEU A 54 7.03 2.27 -7.85
N GLU A 55 6.83 1.85 -9.10
CA GLU A 55 5.94 2.53 -10.04
C GLU A 55 4.48 2.54 -9.55
N ILE A 56 3.99 1.41 -9.00
CA ILE A 56 2.65 1.36 -8.38
C ILE A 56 2.54 2.39 -7.24
N LEU A 57 3.54 2.47 -6.37
CA LEU A 57 3.54 3.40 -5.24
C LEU A 57 3.53 4.86 -5.70
N LEU A 58 4.29 5.20 -6.75
CA LEU A 58 4.34 6.55 -7.33
C LEU A 58 2.99 6.95 -7.97
N GLU A 59 2.30 6.02 -8.63
CA GLU A 59 0.96 6.28 -9.15
C GLU A 59 -0.08 6.40 -8.03
N ILE A 60 0.04 5.62 -6.95
CA ILE A 60 -0.80 5.79 -5.75
C ILE A 60 -0.55 7.15 -5.09
N GLU A 61 0.69 7.62 -5.03
CA GLU A 61 1.01 8.97 -4.54
C GLU A 61 0.33 10.05 -5.39
N THR A 62 0.39 9.90 -6.71
CA THR A 62 -0.23 10.83 -7.65
C THR A 62 -1.75 10.88 -7.50
N GLU A 63 -2.39 9.72 -7.34
CA GLU A 63 -3.85 9.60 -7.26
C GLU A 63 -4.41 9.99 -5.88
N PHE A 64 -3.74 9.62 -4.78
CA PHE A 64 -4.28 9.72 -3.42
C PHE A 64 -3.53 10.70 -2.51
N HIS A 65 -2.45 11.32 -3.00
CA HIS A 65 -1.62 12.26 -2.26
C HIS A 65 -1.00 11.68 -0.97
N ILE A 66 -0.75 10.37 -0.97
CA ILE A 66 0.01 9.68 0.09
C ILE A 66 1.47 9.61 -0.39
N GLN A 67 2.40 10.19 0.36
CA GLN A 67 3.80 10.19 -0.04
C GLN A 67 4.34 8.76 -0.12
N THR A 68 5.12 8.45 -1.16
CA THR A 68 5.76 7.14 -1.33
C THR A 68 6.61 6.76 -0.12
N ASP A 69 7.33 7.72 0.47
CA ASP A 69 8.11 7.52 1.69
C ASP A 69 7.26 7.07 2.88
N ASP A 70 5.99 7.48 2.96
CA ASP A 70 5.06 7.00 3.97
C ASP A 70 4.58 5.57 3.67
N MET A 71 4.59 5.15 2.41
CA MET A 71 4.22 3.78 2.03
C MET A 71 5.39 2.81 2.09
N LEU A 72 6.61 3.29 2.30
CA LEU A 72 7.77 2.45 2.54
C LEU A 72 7.93 2.13 4.04
N PRO A 73 8.47 0.96 4.42
CA PRO A 73 8.80 0.70 5.81
C PRO A 73 9.92 1.63 6.26
N THR A 74 9.69 2.25 7.41
CA THR A 74 10.65 3.16 8.06
C THR A 74 11.64 2.44 8.98
N ASP A 75 11.50 1.12 9.16
CA ASP A 75 12.30 0.36 10.13
C ASP A 75 13.59 -0.16 9.48
N HIS A 76 14.68 0.59 9.65
CA HIS A 76 16.03 0.21 9.24
C HIS A 76 16.57 -1.04 9.98
N ALA A 77 15.93 -1.49 11.07
CA ALA A 77 16.34 -2.71 11.78
C ALA A 77 15.97 -4.00 11.03
N VAL A 78 15.04 -3.88 10.07
CA VAL A 78 14.67 -4.93 9.13
C VAL A 78 15.59 -4.81 7.92
N GLY A 79 16.87 -5.13 8.11
CA GLY A 79 17.92 -4.88 7.12
C GLY A 79 17.52 -5.36 5.72
N ALA A 80 17.74 -4.52 4.70
CA ALA A 80 17.58 -4.78 3.27
C ALA A 80 16.51 -5.81 2.87
N GLN A 81 15.34 -5.83 3.52
CA GLN A 81 14.23 -6.64 3.01
C GLN A 81 13.80 -6.02 1.69
N GLU A 82 13.80 -6.83 0.64
CA GLU A 82 13.38 -6.39 -0.67
C GLU A 82 11.93 -5.90 -0.59
N ILE A 83 11.64 -4.78 -1.26
CA ILE A 83 10.30 -4.16 -1.26
C ILE A 83 9.21 -5.15 -1.72
N THR A 84 9.59 -6.16 -2.50
CA THR A 84 8.75 -7.28 -2.93
C THR A 84 8.26 -8.17 -1.78
N SER A 85 9.01 -8.28 -0.69
CA SER A 85 8.68 -9.15 0.46
C SER A 85 7.73 -8.50 1.46
N ILE A 86 7.58 -7.18 1.38
CA ILE A 86 6.81 -6.36 2.31
C ILE A 86 5.57 -5.76 1.64
N PHE A 87 5.57 -5.68 0.31
CA PHE A 87 4.45 -5.14 -0.42
C PHE A 87 3.24 -6.08 -0.31
N PRO A 88 2.02 -5.54 -0.18
CA PRO A 88 0.81 -6.34 -0.08
C PRO A 88 0.68 -7.34 -1.22
N THR A 89 0.18 -8.55 -0.93
CA THR A 89 0.14 -9.63 -1.92
C THR A 89 -1.08 -9.59 -2.84
N ASN A 90 -2.13 -8.84 -2.48
CA ASN A 90 -3.37 -8.66 -3.24
C ASN A 90 -4.05 -7.31 -2.92
N LEU A 91 -5.15 -7.00 -3.62
CA LEU A 91 -5.87 -5.73 -3.47
C LEU A 91 -6.44 -5.53 -2.07
N SER A 92 -7.02 -6.54 -1.43
CA SER A 92 -7.54 -6.40 -0.07
C SER A 92 -6.45 -6.05 0.94
N ALA A 93 -5.27 -6.69 0.84
CA ALA A 93 -4.13 -6.37 1.67
C ALA A 93 -3.59 -4.96 1.38
N LEU A 94 -3.59 -4.52 0.12
CA LEU A 94 -3.17 -3.17 -0.26
C LEU A 94 -4.12 -2.10 0.29
N ILE A 95 -5.43 -2.32 0.19
CA ILE A 95 -6.44 -1.42 0.76
C ILE A 95 -6.27 -1.30 2.27
N ALA A 96 -6.14 -2.44 2.97
CA ALA A 96 -5.90 -2.45 4.41
C ALA A 96 -4.61 -1.72 4.78
N TYR A 97 -3.54 -1.93 4.00
CA TYR A 97 -2.28 -1.23 4.18
C TYR A 97 -2.41 0.29 4.01
N MET A 98 -3.10 0.75 2.96
CA MET A 98 -3.32 2.18 2.73
C MET A 98 -4.09 2.85 3.87
N HIS A 99 -5.10 2.18 4.44
CA HIS A 99 -5.79 2.69 5.62
C HIS A 99 -4.84 2.85 6.82
N VAL A 100 -3.98 1.87 7.09
CA VAL A 100 -2.97 1.96 8.16
C VAL A 100 -1.98 3.10 7.91
N VAL A 101 -1.54 3.31 6.66
CA VAL A 101 -0.64 4.42 6.31
C VAL A 101 -1.33 5.76 6.54
N VAL A 102 -2.58 5.93 6.09
CA VAL A 102 -3.34 7.17 6.30
C VAL A 102 -3.56 7.46 7.79
N GLU A 103 -3.93 6.44 8.58
CA GLU A 103 -4.05 6.57 10.03
C GLU A 103 -2.73 6.98 10.68
N ARG A 104 -1.61 6.41 10.24
CA ARG A 104 -0.27 6.75 10.73
C ARG A 104 0.12 8.20 10.39
N VAL A 105 -0.13 8.62 9.15
CA VAL A 105 0.14 10.00 8.70
C VAL A 105 -0.71 10.99 9.49
N ALA A 106 -1.98 10.65 9.76
CA ALA A 106 -2.88 11.46 10.57
C ALA A 106 -2.47 11.52 12.06
N ALA A 107 -1.94 10.44 12.62
CA ALA A 107 -1.47 10.37 14.00
C ALA A 107 -0.13 11.09 14.25
N GLY A 108 0.61 11.42 13.18
CA GLY A 108 1.93 12.02 13.27
C GLY A 108 3.02 11.05 13.78
N PRO A 109 4.29 11.49 13.79
CA PRO A 109 5.45 10.61 13.97
C PRO A 109 5.61 9.94 15.35
N ALA A 110 4.73 10.21 16.32
CA ALA A 110 4.88 9.73 17.70
C ALA A 110 4.13 8.42 18.02
N GLU A 111 3.03 8.08 17.34
CA GLU A 111 2.12 7.01 17.81
C GLU A 111 1.90 5.85 16.82
N GLY A 112 2.02 6.06 15.51
CA GLY A 112 1.65 5.04 14.53
C GLY A 112 2.63 3.86 14.39
N SER A 113 3.85 3.97 14.95
CA SER A 113 4.83 2.86 14.96
C SER A 113 4.43 1.72 15.90
N ALA A 114 3.78 2.01 17.04
CA ALA A 114 3.40 0.99 18.01
C ALA A 114 2.05 0.33 17.66
N ALA A 115 1.06 1.12 17.22
CA ALA A 115 -0.27 0.63 16.90
C ALA A 115 -0.29 -0.28 15.67
N ALA A 116 0.45 0.08 14.61
CA ALA A 116 0.58 -0.76 13.41
C ALA A 116 1.32 -2.08 13.69
N ARG A 117 2.36 -2.04 14.54
CA ARG A 117 3.04 -3.25 15.04
C ARG A 117 2.08 -4.16 15.80
N MET A 118 1.19 -3.60 16.62
CA MET A 118 0.18 -4.37 17.34
C MET A 118 -0.91 -4.93 16.42
N ALA A 119 -1.36 -4.17 15.41
CA ALA A 119 -2.37 -4.62 14.45
C ALA A 119 -1.85 -5.75 13.54
N LEU A 120 -0.63 -5.62 13.00
CA LEU A 120 0.00 -6.64 12.17
C LEU A 120 0.33 -7.91 12.98
N ALA A 121 0.76 -7.76 14.25
CA ALA A 121 0.97 -8.88 15.16
C ALA A 121 -0.33 -9.51 15.70
N ALA A 122 -1.45 -8.80 15.67
CA ALA A 122 -2.76 -9.32 16.05
C ALA A 122 -3.41 -10.09 14.89
N ALA A 123 -3.24 -9.62 13.65
CA ALA A 123 -3.68 -10.34 12.46
C ALA A 123 -2.98 -11.71 12.31
N ARG A 124 -1.69 -11.79 12.67
CA ARG A 124 -0.91 -13.05 12.69
C ARG A 124 -1.25 -14.04 13.83
N ARG A 125 -2.07 -13.64 14.80
CA ARG A 125 -2.41 -14.50 15.96
C ARG A 125 -3.81 -15.12 15.88
N LYS A 126 -4.56 -14.85 14.81
CA LYS A 126 -5.90 -15.38 14.58
C LYS A 126 -5.98 -16.44 13.48
N ASP A 127 -4.82 -16.81 12.92
CA ASP A 127 -4.61 -18.00 12.09
C ASP A 127 -3.85 -19.04 12.94
#